data_AF-A0AAV1E273-F1
#
_entry.id   AF-A0AAV1E273-F1
#
_cell.length_a   1.000
_cell.length_b   1.000
_cell.length_c   1.000
_cell.angle_alpha   90.00
_cell.angle_beta   90.00
_cell.angle_gamma   90.00
#
_symmetry.space_group_name_H-M   'P 1'
#
loop_
_entity.id
_entity.type
_entity.pdbx_description
1 polymer ?
#
loop_
_entity_poly.entity_id
_entity_poly.type
_entity_poly.pdbx_seq_one_letter_code
_entity_poly.pdbx_strand_id
1 'polypeptide(L)'
;MKEGKTTGGKGGGRGGAGGGGGGGGASSPPSVEERYTQWKSLVPILYDWLANHNLLWPSLSCRWGPQLEQATYKNRQRLYLSEQTDGSVPNTLVIANCEVVKPRVAAAEHISQFNEEARSPFVKKFKTIIHPGEVNRIRELPQNSKIVATHTDSPDVLIWDVESQPNRHAILGATESHPDLVLTGHQDNAEFALAMCPTEPFVLSGGKDKSVVLWSIHDHISSLAVNQAATKSPGSGAANTLQAGGVEDKQIGGPRVKARGIFQGHEDTVEDVQFCPSSAQEFCSVGDDSCLILWDARTGSSPVVKVEKAHNTDLHCVDWNPHDVNYILTGSADNSVRMFDRRNLTSGGVGSPVHTFEGHTAAVLCVQWSPHKASIFGSSAEDGILNLWDYDKVGKEDQAVKGDKKAPTGLFFKHAGHRYLHLANINSMLGFSY
;
A
#
# COMPACT_ATOMS: atom_id res chain seq x y z
N MET A 1 -22.89 -31.40 61.01
CA MET A 1 -22.41 -31.39 62.42
C MET A 1 -21.87 -29.99 62.72
N LYS A 2 -22.45 -29.34 63.75
CA LYS A 2 -22.12 -28.03 64.36
C LYS A 2 -22.22 -26.81 63.42
N GLU A 3 -23.25 -25.96 63.48
CA GLU A 3 -23.80 -25.11 64.57
C GLU A 3 -22.84 -24.11 65.23
N GLY A 4 -23.30 -22.85 65.24
CA GLY A 4 -22.86 -21.68 66.01
C GLY A 4 -23.34 -20.41 65.31
N LYS A 5 -24.58 -19.88 65.47
CA LYS A 5 -25.11 -19.06 66.60
C LYS A 5 -24.06 -18.03 67.10
N THR A 6 -24.29 -16.72 67.22
CA THR A 6 -25.52 -16.02 67.66
C THR A 6 -25.39 -14.48 67.52
N THR A 7 -26.53 -13.82 67.22
CA THR A 7 -27.08 -12.56 67.79
C THR A 7 -26.43 -11.17 67.69
N GLY A 8 -27.33 -10.19 67.44
CA GLY A 8 -27.28 -8.79 67.91
C GLY A 8 -27.17 -7.81 66.74
N GLY A 9 -28.05 -6.85 66.49
CA GLY A 9 -28.96 -6.09 67.33
C GLY A 9 -28.89 -4.64 66.84
N LYS A 10 -30.02 -4.06 66.43
CA LYS A 10 -30.16 -2.76 65.76
C LYS A 10 -29.52 -1.59 66.53
N GLY A 11 -28.85 -0.69 65.81
CA GLY A 11 -28.52 0.67 66.24
C GLY A 11 -28.75 1.63 65.07
N GLY A 12 -29.73 2.52 65.21
CA GLY A 12 -30.05 3.54 64.20
C GLY A 12 -29.08 4.72 64.24
N GLY A 13 -28.75 5.25 63.07
CA GLY A 13 -28.01 6.50 62.90
C GLY A 13 -28.50 7.22 61.66
N ARG A 14 -29.10 8.40 61.85
CA ARG A 14 -29.47 9.35 60.80
C ARG A 14 -28.22 9.94 60.14
N GLY A 15 -28.21 9.99 58.81
CA GLY A 15 -27.37 10.85 57.97
C GLY A 15 -28.01 10.82 56.59
N GLY A 16 -28.42 11.91 55.95
CA GLY A 16 -27.68 13.15 55.75
C GLY A 16 -27.64 13.30 54.22
N ALA A 17 -28.43 14.23 53.68
CA ALA A 17 -28.50 14.50 52.25
C ALA A 17 -27.11 14.91 51.71
N GLY A 18 -26.71 14.32 50.58
CA GLY A 18 -25.47 14.64 49.87
C GLY A 18 -25.69 14.40 48.38
N GLY A 19 -25.46 15.44 47.58
CA GLY A 19 -25.96 15.60 46.22
C GLY A 19 -25.45 14.58 45.20
N GLY A 20 -26.31 14.31 44.22
CA GLY A 20 -25.94 13.59 43.01
C GLY A 20 -24.98 14.41 42.17
N GLY A 21 -23.70 14.07 42.25
CA GLY A 21 -22.72 14.41 41.23
C GLY A 21 -22.84 13.40 40.10
N GLY A 22 -23.54 13.77 39.03
CA GLY A 22 -23.51 13.03 37.77
C GLY A 22 -22.11 13.07 37.18
N GLY A 23 -21.32 12.03 37.44
CA GLY A 23 -20.09 11.78 36.71
C GLY A 23 -20.46 11.46 35.27
N GLY A 24 -20.30 12.45 34.39
CA GLY A 24 -20.33 12.23 32.95
C GLY A 24 -19.20 11.28 32.58
N GLY A 25 -19.51 10.00 32.49
CA GLY A 25 -18.60 9.01 31.94
C GLY A 25 -18.28 9.42 30.51
N ALA A 26 -17.03 9.76 30.25
CA ALA A 26 -16.53 9.88 28.88
C ALA A 26 -16.85 8.55 28.18
N SER A 27 -17.73 8.58 27.18
CA SER A 27 -18.10 7.39 26.43
C SER A 27 -16.83 6.82 25.80
N SER A 28 -16.56 5.54 26.03
CA SER A 28 -15.47 4.83 25.36
C SER A 28 -15.60 5.01 23.85
N PRO A 29 -14.49 5.14 23.11
CA PRO A 29 -14.56 5.22 21.66
C PRO A 29 -15.29 3.98 21.11
N PRO A 30 -16.12 4.15 20.06
CA PRO A 30 -16.88 3.04 19.50
C PRO A 30 -15.91 1.95 19.03
N SER A 31 -16.27 0.70 19.28
CA SER A 31 -15.54 -0.50 18.86
C SER A 31 -15.45 -0.60 17.34
N VAL A 32 -14.52 -1.42 16.84
CA VAL A 32 -14.35 -1.65 15.39
C VAL A 32 -15.66 -2.15 14.76
N GLU A 33 -16.38 -3.04 15.45
CA GLU A 33 -17.63 -3.61 14.94
C GLU A 33 -18.78 -2.58 14.92
N GLU A 34 -18.85 -1.69 15.91
CA GLU A 34 -19.82 -0.59 15.92
C GLU A 34 -19.54 0.40 14.79
N ARG A 35 -18.28 0.78 14.57
CA ARG A 35 -17.88 1.65 13.46
C ARG A 35 -18.19 1.01 12.12
N TYR A 36 -17.90 -0.28 11.97
CA TYR A 36 -18.20 -1.04 10.76
C TYR A 36 -19.70 -1.10 10.49
N THR A 37 -20.51 -1.39 11.51
CA THR A 37 -21.97 -1.44 11.40
C THR A 37 -22.54 -0.06 11.00
N GLN A 38 -22.02 1.00 11.61
CA GLN A 38 -22.39 2.37 11.26
C GLN A 38 -22.02 2.68 9.80
N TRP A 39 -20.78 2.41 9.38
CA TRP A 39 -20.33 2.58 8.01
C TRP A 39 -21.22 1.82 7.02
N LYS A 40 -21.52 0.54 7.29
CA LYS A 40 -22.36 -0.31 6.45
C LYS A 40 -23.75 0.28 6.24
N SER A 41 -24.34 0.87 7.29
CA SER A 41 -25.64 1.56 7.18
C SER A 41 -25.61 2.80 6.29
N LEU A 42 -24.44 3.43 6.15
CA LEU A 42 -24.24 4.65 5.37
C LEU A 42 -23.73 4.38 3.94
N VAL A 43 -23.34 3.14 3.62
CA VAL A 43 -22.80 2.75 2.31
C VAL A 43 -23.68 3.24 1.13
N PRO A 44 -25.02 3.08 1.12
CA PRO A 44 -25.88 3.59 0.04
C PRO A 44 -25.90 5.12 -0.13
N ILE A 45 -25.41 5.86 0.87
CA ILE A 45 -25.37 7.32 0.90
C ILE A 45 -23.95 7.84 0.61
N LEU A 46 -22.93 7.09 1.03
CA LEU A 46 -21.53 7.51 0.94
C LEU A 46 -20.85 7.18 -0.39
N TYR A 47 -21.31 6.16 -1.11
CA TYR A 47 -20.66 5.70 -2.34
C TYR A 47 -21.65 5.71 -3.50
N ASP A 48 -21.21 6.25 -4.64
CA ASP A 48 -21.91 6.07 -5.91
C ASP A 48 -21.72 4.65 -6.44
N TRP A 49 -20.60 4.00 -6.13
CA TRP A 49 -20.28 2.63 -6.53
C TRP A 49 -19.41 1.94 -5.47
N LEU A 50 -19.74 0.67 -5.16
CA LEU A 50 -18.99 -0.17 -4.23
C LEU A 50 -18.92 -1.60 -4.77
N ALA A 51 -17.74 -2.22 -4.67
CA ALA A 51 -17.52 -3.62 -5.00
C ALA A 51 -16.71 -4.31 -3.88
N ASN A 52 -17.10 -5.53 -3.50
CA ASN A 52 -16.38 -6.37 -2.55
C ASN A 52 -15.89 -7.66 -3.20
N HIS A 53 -14.69 -8.11 -2.84
CA HIS A 53 -14.18 -9.41 -3.29
C HIS A 53 -13.56 -10.15 -2.11
N ASN A 54 -14.21 -11.22 -1.68
CA ASN A 54 -13.73 -12.04 -0.56
C ASN A 54 -12.72 -13.04 -1.10
N LEU A 55 -11.46 -12.88 -0.69
CA LEU A 55 -10.40 -13.85 -0.94
C LEU A 55 -10.50 -15.00 0.06
N LEU A 56 -9.97 -16.16 -0.33
CA LEU A 56 -9.91 -17.32 0.56
C LEU A 56 -8.85 -17.12 1.66
N TRP A 57 -7.77 -16.46 1.28
CA TRP A 57 -6.60 -16.18 2.10
C TRP A 57 -6.44 -14.68 2.30
N PRO A 58 -5.80 -14.25 3.41
CA PRO A 58 -5.46 -12.86 3.60
C PRO A 58 -4.54 -12.36 2.47
N SER A 59 -4.60 -11.06 2.25
CA SER A 59 -3.84 -10.37 1.22
C SER A 59 -3.10 -9.22 1.90
N LEU A 60 -1.80 -9.09 1.67
CA LEU A 60 -1.02 -7.94 2.17
C LEU A 60 -0.86 -6.85 1.12
N SER A 61 -1.06 -7.16 -0.16
CA SER A 61 -0.95 -6.19 -1.23
C SER A 61 -2.10 -6.30 -2.21
N CYS A 62 -2.76 -5.16 -2.46
CA CYS A 62 -3.71 -4.98 -3.53
C CYS A 62 -3.29 -3.78 -4.41
N ARG A 63 -3.24 -3.98 -5.72
CA ARG A 63 -2.78 -2.94 -6.66
C ARG A 63 -3.69 -2.86 -7.87
N TRP A 64 -4.23 -1.68 -8.12
CA TRP A 64 -4.83 -1.37 -9.42
C TRP A 64 -3.79 -1.50 -10.51
N GLY A 65 -4.19 -2.12 -11.60
CA GLY A 65 -3.41 -2.25 -12.80
C GLY A 65 -3.91 -1.34 -13.93
N PRO A 66 -3.48 -1.61 -15.18
CA PRO A 66 -3.90 -0.84 -16.35
C PRO A 66 -5.41 -0.85 -16.58
N GLN A 67 -5.92 0.26 -17.10
CA GLN A 67 -7.25 0.32 -17.68
C GLN A 67 -7.25 -0.44 -19.02
N LEU A 68 -7.93 -1.59 -19.05
CA LEU A 68 -8.00 -2.48 -20.21
C LEU A 68 -9.05 -2.01 -21.23
N GLU A 69 -10.11 -1.35 -20.76
CA GLU A 69 -11.19 -0.86 -21.59
C GLU A 69 -11.83 0.38 -20.99
N GLN A 70 -12.09 1.38 -21.83
CA GLN A 70 -12.85 2.57 -21.47
C GLN A 70 -14.14 2.59 -22.27
N ALA A 71 -15.26 2.25 -21.63
CA ALA A 71 -16.57 2.31 -22.28
C ALA A 71 -17.39 3.49 -21.77
N THR A 72 -18.52 3.77 -22.42
CA THR A 72 -19.41 4.87 -22.03
C THR A 72 -19.89 4.75 -20.59
N TYR A 73 -20.21 3.52 -20.15
CA TYR A 73 -20.92 3.27 -18.90
C TYR A 73 -20.06 2.68 -17.78
N LYS A 74 -19.02 1.92 -18.14
CA LYS A 74 -18.10 1.26 -17.21
C LYS A 74 -16.71 1.17 -17.82
N ASN A 75 -15.70 1.19 -16.98
CA ASN A 75 -14.33 0.91 -17.38
C ASN A 75 -13.97 -0.50 -16.91
N ARG A 76 -13.18 -1.23 -17.70
CA ARG A 76 -12.59 -2.49 -17.26
C ARG A 76 -11.14 -2.23 -16.90
N GLN A 77 -10.78 -2.53 -15.67
CA GLN A 77 -9.44 -2.27 -15.14
C GLN A 77 -8.87 -3.54 -14.51
N ARG A 78 -7.55 -3.69 -14.59
CA ARG A 78 -6.84 -4.80 -13.98
C ARG A 78 -6.72 -4.58 -12.47
N LEU A 79 -6.75 -5.67 -11.70
CA LEU A 79 -6.52 -5.67 -10.26
C LEU A 79 -5.59 -6.83 -9.90
N TYR A 80 -4.55 -6.54 -9.12
CA TYR A 80 -3.60 -7.53 -8.60
C TYR A 80 -3.83 -7.69 -7.09
N LEU A 81 -3.90 -8.94 -6.63
CA LEU A 81 -4.11 -9.29 -5.23
C LEU A 81 -3.13 -10.40 -4.84
N SER A 82 -2.47 -10.26 -3.70
CA SER A 82 -1.71 -11.37 -3.09
C SER A 82 -2.64 -12.31 -2.33
N GLU A 83 -2.31 -13.59 -2.21
CA GLU A 83 -2.92 -14.53 -1.27
C GLU A 83 -1.81 -15.21 -0.46
N GLN A 84 -1.82 -14.99 0.85
CA GLN A 84 -0.87 -15.56 1.81
C GLN A 84 -1.48 -16.76 2.52
N THR A 85 -0.89 -17.92 2.28
CA THR A 85 -1.41 -19.20 2.74
C THR A 85 -0.69 -19.65 4.00
N ASP A 86 -1.29 -20.58 4.74
CA ASP A 86 -0.66 -21.24 5.89
C ASP A 86 0.36 -22.32 5.51
N GLY A 87 0.76 -22.39 4.23
CA GLY A 87 1.62 -23.43 3.67
C GLY A 87 0.90 -24.72 3.25
N SER A 88 -0.40 -24.87 3.52
CA SER A 88 -1.19 -26.03 3.04
C SER A 88 -1.33 -26.07 1.52
N VAL A 89 -1.32 -24.90 0.88
CA VAL A 89 -1.24 -24.70 -0.57
C VAL A 89 -0.23 -23.57 -0.87
N PRO A 90 0.31 -23.47 -2.08
CA PRO A 90 1.25 -22.41 -2.42
C PRO A 90 0.63 -21.01 -2.34
N ASN A 91 1.44 -20.01 -1.97
CA ASN A 91 1.08 -18.60 -2.10
C ASN A 91 0.72 -18.23 -3.54
N THR A 92 -0.11 -17.21 -3.71
CA THR A 92 -0.55 -16.83 -5.04
C THR A 92 -0.57 -15.34 -5.31
N LEU A 93 -0.32 -14.99 -6.57
CA LEU A 93 -0.64 -13.70 -7.14
C LEU A 93 -1.91 -13.89 -7.99
N VAL A 94 -3.02 -13.34 -7.51
CA VAL A 94 -4.31 -13.33 -8.21
C VAL A 94 -4.39 -12.10 -9.08
N ILE A 95 -4.69 -12.34 -10.34
CA ILE A 95 -4.92 -11.31 -11.34
C ILE A 95 -6.42 -11.32 -11.63
N ALA A 96 -7.08 -10.20 -11.40
CA ALA A 96 -8.50 -10.01 -11.60
C ALA A 96 -8.77 -8.85 -12.56
N ASN A 97 -9.99 -8.84 -13.09
CA ASN A 97 -10.55 -7.73 -13.83
C ASN A 97 -11.70 -7.15 -13.01
N CYS A 98 -11.65 -5.84 -12.77
CA CYS A 98 -12.72 -5.09 -12.17
C CYS A 98 -13.48 -4.28 -13.22
N GLU A 99 -14.79 -4.36 -13.20
CA GLU A 99 -15.68 -3.50 -13.98
C GLU A 99 -16.11 -2.32 -13.10
N VAL A 100 -15.44 -1.18 -13.25
CA VAL A 100 -15.73 0.03 -12.48
C VAL A 100 -16.82 0.85 -13.19
N VAL A 101 -17.97 0.99 -12.55
CA VAL A 101 -19.11 1.73 -13.11
C VAL A 101 -18.90 3.23 -12.92
N LYS A 102 -19.18 4.03 -13.94
CA LYS A 102 -19.02 5.49 -13.84
C LYS A 102 -20.12 6.11 -12.95
N PRO A 103 -19.84 7.19 -12.22
CA PRO A 103 -20.78 7.77 -11.24
C PRO A 103 -22.19 8.03 -11.78
N ARG A 104 -22.32 8.57 -13.00
CA ARG A 104 -23.62 8.89 -13.63
C ARG A 104 -24.49 7.67 -13.97
N VAL A 105 -23.94 6.47 -13.89
CA VAL A 105 -24.59 5.21 -14.31
C VAL A 105 -24.76 4.24 -13.15
N ALA A 106 -23.99 4.43 -12.08
CA ALA A 106 -24.05 3.56 -10.93
C ALA A 106 -25.43 3.73 -10.26
N ALA A 107 -26.19 2.64 -10.21
CA ALA A 107 -27.53 2.65 -9.64
C ALA A 107 -27.44 2.43 -8.13
N ALA A 108 -28.11 3.29 -7.37
CA ALA A 108 -28.25 3.13 -5.92
C ALA A 108 -28.85 1.76 -5.54
N GLU A 109 -29.62 1.13 -6.42
CA GLU A 109 -30.19 -0.22 -6.25
C GLU A 109 -29.12 -1.32 -6.09
N HIS A 110 -27.98 -1.21 -6.77
CA HIS A 110 -26.88 -2.17 -6.59
C HIS A 110 -26.31 -2.08 -5.16
N ILE A 111 -26.25 -0.88 -4.60
CA ILE A 111 -25.65 -0.61 -3.30
C ILE A 111 -26.65 -0.84 -2.17
N SER A 112 -27.94 -0.60 -2.40
CA SER A 112 -28.99 -0.84 -1.42
C SER A 112 -29.15 -2.33 -1.07
N GLN A 113 -28.77 -3.22 -1.98
CA GLN A 113 -28.74 -4.68 -1.78
C GLN A 113 -27.34 -5.19 -1.37
N PHE A 114 -26.42 -4.30 -1.01
CA PHE A 114 -25.05 -4.68 -0.65
C PHE A 114 -25.04 -5.77 0.44
N ASN A 115 -24.42 -6.90 0.10
CA ASN A 115 -24.16 -8.00 1.00
C ASN A 115 -22.66 -8.35 0.94
N GLU A 116 -21.97 -8.23 2.07
CA GLU A 116 -20.54 -8.49 2.19
C GLU A 116 -20.17 -9.96 1.92
N GLU A 117 -21.09 -10.89 2.15
CA GLU A 117 -20.88 -12.32 1.91
C GLU A 117 -21.05 -12.69 0.42
N ALA A 118 -21.77 -11.86 -0.34
CA ALA A 118 -21.98 -12.08 -1.76
C ALA A 118 -20.72 -11.72 -2.56
N ARG A 119 -20.40 -12.52 -3.57
CA ARG A 119 -19.34 -12.16 -4.52
C ARG A 119 -19.79 -10.96 -5.36
N SER A 120 -19.01 -9.89 -5.39
CA SER A 120 -19.32 -8.76 -6.28
C SER A 120 -19.36 -9.21 -7.74
N PRO A 121 -20.37 -8.79 -8.51
CA PRO A 121 -20.43 -9.06 -9.95
C PRO A 121 -19.34 -8.32 -10.74
N PHE A 122 -18.68 -7.34 -10.14
CA PHE A 122 -17.73 -6.46 -10.81
C PHE A 122 -16.31 -6.98 -10.80
N VAL A 123 -15.92 -7.81 -9.83
CA VAL A 123 -14.54 -8.33 -9.71
C VAL A 123 -14.51 -9.79 -10.15
N LYS A 124 -13.88 -10.05 -11.30
CA LYS A 124 -13.76 -11.39 -11.89
C LYS A 124 -12.30 -11.79 -11.92
N LYS A 125 -11.97 -12.90 -11.26
CA LYS A 125 -10.64 -13.53 -11.36
C LYS A 125 -10.35 -13.87 -12.82
N PHE A 126 -9.21 -13.41 -13.31
CA PHE A 126 -8.73 -13.66 -14.67
C PHE A 126 -7.74 -14.84 -14.69
N LYS A 127 -6.72 -14.79 -13.83
CA LYS A 127 -5.73 -15.87 -13.70
C LYS A 127 -5.06 -15.86 -12.33
N THR A 128 -4.46 -16.97 -11.97
CA THR A 128 -3.60 -17.10 -10.78
C THR A 128 -2.21 -17.54 -11.20
N ILE A 129 -1.21 -16.90 -10.59
CA ILE A 129 0.20 -17.28 -10.66
C ILE A 129 0.57 -17.86 -9.30
N ILE A 130 1.24 -19.01 -9.28
CA ILE A 130 1.80 -19.57 -8.03
C ILE A 130 3.06 -18.79 -7.71
N HIS A 131 3.12 -18.25 -6.50
CA HIS A 131 4.20 -17.37 -6.10
C HIS A 131 5.14 -18.07 -5.11
N PRO A 132 6.47 -17.99 -5.30
CA PRO A 132 7.43 -18.43 -4.29
C PRO A 132 7.50 -17.35 -3.20
N GLY A 133 6.99 -17.64 -2.02
CA GLY A 133 6.98 -16.70 -0.88
C GLY A 133 5.72 -15.83 -0.80
N GLU A 134 5.61 -15.12 0.31
CA GLU A 134 4.48 -14.27 0.66
C GLU A 134 4.58 -12.92 -0.04
N VAL A 135 3.61 -12.57 -0.90
CA VAL A 135 3.68 -11.30 -1.64
C VAL A 135 3.27 -10.13 -0.75
N ASN A 136 4.26 -9.36 -0.33
CA ASN A 136 4.11 -8.24 0.60
C ASN A 136 3.89 -6.90 -0.13
N ARG A 137 4.42 -6.75 -1.35
CA ARG A 137 4.18 -5.56 -2.18
C ARG A 137 4.15 -5.85 -3.67
N ILE A 138 3.25 -5.18 -4.37
CA ILE A 138 3.08 -5.26 -5.83
C ILE A 138 3.26 -3.86 -6.45
N ARG A 139 4.06 -3.76 -7.51
CA ARG A 139 4.22 -2.54 -8.32
C ARG A 139 4.21 -2.87 -9.80
N GLU A 140 3.44 -2.11 -10.57
CA GLU A 140 3.39 -2.21 -12.02
C GLU A 140 4.46 -1.34 -12.66
N LEU A 141 4.96 -1.75 -13.83
CA LEU A 141 5.83 -0.93 -14.66
C LEU A 141 4.97 0.05 -15.49
N PRO A 142 5.06 1.38 -15.28
CA PRO A 142 4.19 2.33 -15.96
C PRO A 142 4.30 2.32 -17.49
N GLN A 143 5.49 1.97 -18.01
CA GLN A 143 5.81 1.92 -19.44
C GLN A 143 5.32 0.63 -20.10
N ASN A 144 5.04 -0.43 -19.32
CA ASN A 144 4.56 -1.70 -19.85
C ASN A 144 3.60 -2.37 -18.86
N SER A 145 2.33 -2.30 -19.21
CA SER A 145 1.19 -2.75 -18.41
C SER A 145 1.13 -4.25 -18.11
N LYS A 146 2.01 -5.04 -18.73
CA LYS A 146 2.13 -6.49 -18.47
C LYS A 146 3.13 -6.80 -17.37
N ILE A 147 4.02 -5.87 -17.06
CA ILE A 147 5.16 -6.14 -16.18
C ILE A 147 4.81 -5.69 -14.76
N VAL A 148 4.99 -6.62 -13.83
CA VAL A 148 4.77 -6.40 -12.40
C VAL A 148 5.99 -6.88 -11.63
N ALA A 149 6.43 -6.06 -10.67
CA ALA A 149 7.40 -6.42 -9.66
C ALA A 149 6.68 -6.81 -8.36
N THR A 150 7.20 -7.83 -7.70
CA THR A 150 6.70 -8.30 -6.40
C THR A 150 7.83 -8.38 -5.39
N HIS A 151 7.57 -7.82 -4.21
CA HIS A 151 8.39 -8.00 -3.02
C HIS A 151 7.83 -9.12 -2.15
N THR A 152 8.70 -9.98 -1.62
CA THR A 152 8.33 -11.12 -0.76
C THR A 152 9.07 -11.14 0.57
N ASP A 153 8.93 -12.20 1.34
CA ASP A 153 9.73 -12.60 2.51
C ASP A 153 11.15 -13.13 2.15
N SER A 154 11.78 -12.55 1.12
CA SER A 154 13.06 -13.00 0.55
C SER A 154 13.91 -11.79 0.15
N PRO A 155 15.26 -11.89 0.15
CA PRO A 155 16.14 -10.83 -0.36
C PRO A 155 15.97 -10.58 -1.88
N ASP A 156 15.41 -11.53 -2.62
CA ASP A 156 15.24 -11.41 -4.06
C ASP A 156 13.90 -10.72 -4.42
N VAL A 157 13.94 -9.78 -5.37
CA VAL A 157 12.74 -9.14 -5.95
C VAL A 157 12.38 -9.85 -7.26
N LEU A 158 11.12 -10.16 -7.47
CA LEU A 158 10.69 -10.94 -8.64
C LEU A 158 9.96 -10.07 -9.66
N ILE A 159 10.27 -10.27 -10.95
CA ILE A 159 9.62 -9.59 -12.07
C ILE A 159 8.79 -10.60 -12.87
N TRP A 160 7.58 -10.22 -13.22
CA TRP A 160 6.60 -11.06 -13.90
C TRP A 160 6.03 -10.34 -15.13
N ASP A 161 6.06 -10.99 -16.29
CA ASP A 161 5.13 -10.73 -17.39
C ASP A 161 3.83 -11.48 -17.08
N VAL A 162 2.89 -10.75 -16.48
CA VAL A 162 1.65 -11.31 -15.98
C VAL A 162 0.77 -11.89 -17.09
N GLU A 163 0.97 -11.53 -18.36
CA GLU A 163 0.21 -12.05 -19.49
C GLU A 163 0.81 -13.37 -20.01
N SER A 164 2.14 -13.50 -20.00
CA SER A 164 2.85 -14.71 -20.46
C SER A 164 2.63 -15.91 -19.54
N GLN A 165 2.42 -15.67 -18.24
CA GLN A 165 2.29 -16.73 -17.25
C GLN A 165 1.04 -17.60 -17.49
N PRO A 166 1.07 -18.92 -17.30
CA PRO A 166 -0.12 -19.75 -17.42
C PRO A 166 -1.07 -19.52 -16.23
N ASN A 167 -2.38 -19.75 -16.43
CA ASN A 167 -3.32 -19.77 -15.32
C ASN A 167 -3.12 -21.06 -14.49
N ARG A 168 -2.81 -20.90 -13.20
CA ARG A 168 -2.58 -22.00 -12.25
C ARG A 168 -3.71 -22.14 -11.23
N HIS A 169 -3.74 -23.29 -10.56
CA HIS A 169 -4.62 -23.56 -9.44
C HIS A 169 -3.75 -23.87 -8.22
N ALA A 170 -3.99 -23.20 -7.11
CA ALA A 170 -3.23 -23.38 -5.87
C ALA A 170 -3.70 -24.65 -5.16
N ILE A 171 -3.07 -25.76 -5.53
CA ILE A 171 -3.23 -27.06 -4.88
C ILE A 171 -1.85 -27.56 -4.45
N LEU A 172 -1.82 -28.42 -3.44
CA LEU A 172 -0.57 -29.03 -2.99
C LEU A 172 0.09 -29.80 -4.14
N GLY A 173 1.37 -29.52 -4.41
CA GLY A 173 2.12 -30.12 -5.51
C GLY A 173 1.82 -29.55 -6.91
N ALA A 174 1.12 -28.42 -7.00
CA ALA A 174 0.91 -27.74 -8.26
C ALA A 174 2.24 -27.33 -8.93
N THR A 175 2.26 -27.34 -10.27
CA THR A 175 3.42 -26.88 -11.04
C THR A 175 3.72 -25.42 -10.74
N GLU A 176 4.95 -25.14 -10.31
CA GLU A 176 5.42 -23.80 -9.97
C GLU A 176 5.29 -22.83 -11.17
N SER A 177 5.17 -21.55 -10.85
CA SER A 177 5.34 -20.47 -11.84
C SER A 177 6.74 -19.91 -11.68
N HIS A 178 7.36 -19.52 -12.78
CA HIS A 178 8.73 -19.00 -12.77
C HIS A 178 8.70 -17.51 -13.09
N PRO A 179 9.31 -16.66 -12.25
CA PRO A 179 9.47 -15.26 -12.58
C PRO A 179 10.31 -15.08 -13.84
N ASP A 180 9.99 -14.03 -14.59
CA ASP A 180 10.69 -13.66 -15.81
C ASP A 180 12.08 -13.08 -15.50
N LEU A 181 12.27 -12.46 -14.33
CA LEU A 181 13.57 -12.12 -13.76
C LEU A 181 13.57 -12.27 -12.24
N VAL A 182 14.74 -12.60 -11.70
CA VAL A 182 15.05 -12.54 -10.27
C VAL A 182 16.07 -11.43 -10.05
N LEU A 183 15.70 -10.36 -9.36
CA LEU A 183 16.58 -9.24 -9.05
C LEU A 183 17.28 -9.50 -7.72
N THR A 184 18.61 -9.37 -7.74
CA THR A 184 19.49 -9.83 -6.66
C THR A 184 20.37 -8.68 -6.19
N GLY A 185 20.64 -8.60 -4.89
CA GLY A 185 21.50 -7.56 -4.33
C GLY A 185 21.37 -7.40 -2.82
N HIS A 186 20.16 -7.55 -2.28
CA HIS A 186 19.95 -7.51 -0.84
C HIS A 186 20.66 -8.67 -0.12
N GLN A 187 21.11 -8.41 1.10
CA GLN A 187 21.79 -9.36 1.98
C GLN A 187 20.87 -9.92 3.07
N ASP A 188 19.71 -9.31 3.26
CA ASP A 188 18.66 -9.72 4.20
C ASP A 188 17.30 -9.52 3.52
N ASN A 189 16.23 -9.97 4.15
CA ASN A 189 14.87 -9.80 3.64
C ASN A 189 14.61 -8.32 3.37
N ALA A 190 14.29 -8.02 2.12
CA ALA A 190 13.53 -6.85 1.79
C ALA A 190 12.07 -7.30 1.83
N GLU A 191 11.16 -6.60 2.50
CA GLU A 191 9.80 -7.10 2.70
C GLU A 191 8.79 -6.16 2.05
N PHE A 192 8.93 -4.86 2.29
CA PHE A 192 7.92 -3.90 1.90
C PHE A 192 8.41 -2.89 0.89
N ALA A 193 9.58 -2.27 1.03
CA ALA A 193 10.01 -1.20 0.13
C ALA A 193 10.13 -1.67 -1.33
N LEU A 194 9.31 -1.10 -2.23
CA LEU A 194 9.35 -1.42 -3.66
C LEU A 194 8.75 -0.27 -4.48
N ALA A 195 9.50 0.19 -5.49
CA ALA A 195 9.04 1.17 -6.46
C ALA A 195 9.50 0.84 -7.88
N MET A 196 8.66 1.18 -8.86
CA MET A 196 8.96 1.10 -10.29
C MET A 196 9.08 2.53 -10.82
N CYS A 197 10.14 2.79 -11.58
CA CYS A 197 10.39 4.13 -12.09
C CYS A 197 9.35 4.50 -13.17
N PRO A 198 8.78 5.72 -13.15
CA PRO A 198 7.76 6.14 -14.12
C PRO A 198 8.35 6.51 -15.49
N THR A 199 9.65 6.80 -15.58
CA THR A 199 10.29 7.29 -16.82
C THR A 199 11.17 6.23 -17.49
N GLU A 200 11.83 5.38 -16.71
CA GLU A 200 12.73 4.32 -17.20
C GLU A 200 12.37 2.95 -16.62
N PRO A 201 12.77 1.82 -17.25
CA PRO A 201 12.55 0.48 -16.72
C PRO A 201 13.53 0.14 -15.59
N PHE A 202 13.46 0.91 -14.51
CA PHE A 202 14.22 0.73 -13.28
C PHE A 202 13.33 0.32 -12.11
N VAL A 203 13.93 -0.43 -11.19
CA VAL A 203 13.28 -0.97 -9.99
C VAL A 203 14.09 -0.53 -8.78
N LEU A 204 13.42 -0.08 -7.72
CA LEU A 204 14.00 0.20 -6.42
C LEU A 204 13.39 -0.72 -5.38
N SER A 205 14.23 -1.18 -4.46
CA SER A 205 13.81 -1.86 -3.23
C SER A 205 14.66 -1.39 -2.05
N GLY A 206 14.12 -1.53 -0.85
CA GLY A 206 14.81 -1.33 0.42
C GLY A 206 14.68 -2.58 1.29
N GLY A 207 15.66 -2.87 2.14
CA GLY A 207 15.64 -4.07 2.98
C GLY A 207 16.12 -3.91 4.41
N LYS A 208 16.01 -5.00 5.18
CA LYS A 208 16.55 -5.14 6.55
C LYS A 208 18.07 -5.05 6.62
N ASP A 209 18.72 -5.21 5.47
CA ASP A 209 20.14 -4.94 5.26
C ASP A 209 20.50 -3.44 5.23
N LYS A 210 19.52 -2.56 5.49
CA LYS A 210 19.66 -1.11 5.63
C LYS A 210 20.05 -0.42 4.32
N SER A 211 19.91 -1.13 3.21
CA SER A 211 20.30 -0.65 1.90
C SER A 211 19.10 -0.35 1.03
N VAL A 212 19.26 0.62 0.13
CA VAL A 212 18.39 0.78 -1.03
C VAL A 212 19.11 0.21 -2.24
N VAL A 213 18.44 -0.63 -3.03
CA VAL A 213 19.03 -1.27 -4.19
C VAL A 213 18.27 -0.86 -5.44
N LEU A 214 19.02 -0.49 -6.48
CA LEU A 214 18.53 -0.07 -7.79
C LEU A 214 18.90 -1.12 -8.82
N TRP A 215 17.94 -1.53 -9.65
CA TRP A 215 18.16 -2.38 -10.82
C TRP A 215 17.68 -1.72 -12.10
N SER A 216 18.25 -2.15 -13.22
CA SER A 216 17.69 -1.90 -14.54
C SER A 216 17.19 -3.20 -15.14
N ILE A 217 15.96 -3.19 -15.63
CA ILE A 217 15.36 -4.31 -16.38
C ILE A 217 15.20 -3.96 -17.87
N HIS A 218 15.92 -2.93 -18.34
CA HIS A 218 15.82 -2.41 -19.70
C HIS A 218 16.05 -3.49 -20.77
N ASP A 219 17.07 -4.33 -20.58
CA ASP A 219 17.42 -5.39 -21.54
C ASP A 219 16.29 -6.41 -21.70
N HIS A 220 15.62 -6.75 -20.59
CA HIS A 220 14.48 -7.65 -20.61
C HIS A 220 13.28 -7.04 -21.35
N ILE A 221 12.95 -5.77 -21.08
CA ILE A 221 11.86 -5.06 -21.75
C ILE A 221 12.12 -4.95 -23.27
N SER A 222 13.36 -4.62 -23.65
CA SER A 222 13.77 -4.55 -25.06
C SER A 222 13.68 -5.92 -25.75
N SER A 223 14.10 -7.00 -25.09
CA SER A 223 13.96 -8.38 -25.60
C SER A 223 12.50 -8.76 -25.84
N LEU A 224 11.60 -8.45 -24.89
CA LEU A 224 10.16 -8.69 -25.05
C LEU A 224 9.57 -7.95 -26.26
N ALA A 225 10.00 -6.72 -26.51
CA ALA A 225 9.55 -5.92 -27.65
C ALA A 225 10.00 -6.53 -28.99
N VAL A 226 11.25 -7.01 -29.07
CA VAL A 226 11.78 -7.69 -30.28
C VAL A 226 11.01 -8.98 -30.57
N ASN A 227 10.78 -9.82 -29.55
CA ASN A 227 10.04 -11.07 -29.71
C ASN A 227 8.59 -10.84 -30.14
N GLN A 228 7.94 -9.77 -29.67
CA GLN A 228 6.60 -9.39 -30.13
C GLN A 228 6.59 -8.89 -31.58
N ALA A 229 7.66 -8.23 -32.06
CA ALA A 229 7.76 -7.81 -33.46
C ALA A 229 8.02 -8.99 -34.41
N ALA A 230 8.85 -9.95 -33.98
CA ALA A 230 9.16 -11.16 -34.74
C ALA A 230 7.93 -12.08 -34.89
N THR A 231 7.12 -12.23 -33.84
CA THR A 231 5.88 -13.04 -33.88
C THR A 231 4.76 -12.43 -34.75
N LYS A 232 4.80 -11.12 -35.02
CA LYS A 232 3.89 -10.45 -35.97
C LYS A 232 4.37 -10.49 -37.43
N SER A 233 5.57 -11.00 -37.68
CA SER A 233 6.12 -11.17 -39.03
C SER A 233 5.93 -12.64 -39.46
N PRO A 234 5.24 -12.95 -40.57
CA PRO A 234 5.07 -14.32 -41.02
C PRO A 234 6.38 -14.82 -41.64
N GLY A 235 7.27 -15.36 -40.81
CA GLY A 235 8.46 -16.05 -41.30
C GLY A 235 9.67 -15.98 -40.38
N SER A 236 9.74 -16.88 -39.40
CA SER A 236 10.93 -17.71 -39.07
C SER A 236 10.76 -18.29 -37.67
N GLY A 237 10.53 -19.60 -37.61
CA GLY A 237 10.63 -20.35 -36.38
C GLY A 237 12.10 -20.58 -36.05
N ALA A 238 12.54 -20.08 -34.90
CA ALA A 238 13.75 -20.54 -34.23
C ALA A 238 13.47 -20.59 -32.73
N ALA A 239 13.07 -21.77 -32.26
CA ALA A 239 13.01 -22.07 -30.84
C ALA A 239 14.45 -22.23 -30.32
N ASN A 240 14.95 -21.24 -29.58
CA ASN A 240 16.18 -21.40 -28.81
C ASN A 240 15.84 -22.02 -27.45
N THR A 241 15.97 -23.34 -27.37
CA THR A 241 16.01 -24.09 -26.12
C THR A 241 17.38 -23.89 -25.48
N LEU A 242 17.45 -23.10 -24.42
CA LEU A 242 18.62 -23.09 -23.53
C LEU A 242 18.47 -24.24 -22.54
N GLN A 243 19.29 -25.27 -22.68
CA GLN A 243 19.47 -26.32 -21.68
C GLN A 243 20.24 -25.76 -20.47
N ALA A 244 19.68 -25.92 -19.27
CA ALA A 244 20.40 -25.77 -18.02
C ALA A 244 20.68 -27.18 -17.45
N GLY A 245 21.96 -27.46 -17.17
CA GLY A 245 22.41 -28.68 -16.51
C GLY A 245 22.85 -28.40 -15.07
N GLY A 246 22.28 -29.18 -14.14
CA GLY A 246 22.89 -29.68 -12.89
C GLY A 246 23.23 -28.69 -11.77
N VAL A 247 22.44 -28.69 -10.70
CA VAL A 247 22.67 -29.24 -9.33
C VAL A 247 21.57 -28.65 -8.43
N GLU A 248 20.87 -29.50 -7.68
CA GLU A 248 19.71 -29.14 -6.84
C GLU A 248 20.12 -28.31 -5.61
N ASP A 249 20.08 -26.99 -5.74
CA ASP A 249 19.57 -26.11 -4.70
C ASP A 249 18.15 -25.68 -5.12
N LYS A 250 17.21 -25.54 -4.17
CA LYS A 250 15.84 -25.01 -4.41
C LYS A 250 15.90 -23.52 -4.77
N GLN A 251 16.53 -23.18 -5.88
CA GLN A 251 16.68 -21.81 -6.35
C GLN A 251 15.43 -21.43 -7.14
N ILE A 252 14.89 -20.24 -6.87
CA ILE A 252 13.77 -19.68 -7.65
C ILE A 252 14.19 -19.62 -9.12
N GLY A 253 13.44 -20.30 -9.99
CA GLY A 253 13.76 -20.36 -11.42
C GLY A 253 13.61 -19.00 -12.10
N GLY A 254 14.56 -18.62 -12.96
CA GLY A 254 14.51 -17.38 -13.75
C GLY A 254 15.91 -16.77 -13.96
N PRO A 255 16.13 -15.98 -15.02
CA PRO A 255 17.37 -15.22 -15.19
C PRO A 255 17.60 -14.25 -14.04
N ARG A 256 18.83 -14.21 -13.50
CA ARG A 256 19.19 -13.32 -12.38
C ARG A 256 19.78 -12.01 -12.89
N VAL A 257 19.30 -10.88 -12.35
CA VAL A 257 19.82 -9.53 -12.62
C VAL A 257 20.51 -9.01 -11.36
N LYS A 258 21.74 -8.53 -11.50
CA LYS A 258 22.50 -7.93 -10.38
C LYS A 258 22.12 -6.46 -10.19
N ALA A 259 22.29 -5.98 -8.97
CA ALA A 259 22.14 -4.57 -8.63
C ALA A 259 22.95 -3.66 -9.57
N ARG A 260 22.31 -2.60 -10.06
CA ARG A 260 22.96 -1.49 -10.75
C ARG A 260 23.63 -0.55 -9.75
N GLY A 261 23.02 -0.36 -8.58
CA GLY A 261 23.56 0.43 -7.49
C GLY A 261 23.02 -0.07 -6.15
N ILE A 262 23.87 -0.06 -5.13
CA ILE A 262 23.52 -0.34 -3.73
C ILE A 262 23.87 0.93 -2.97
N PHE A 263 22.88 1.50 -2.28
CA PHE A 263 22.96 2.79 -1.61
C PHE A 263 22.89 2.57 -0.10
N GLN A 264 23.81 3.20 0.63
CA GLN A 264 23.98 3.02 2.07
C GLN A 264 23.92 4.36 2.78
N GLY A 265 23.13 4.42 3.86
CA GLY A 265 22.94 5.64 4.64
C GLY A 265 21.87 5.53 5.73
N HIS A 266 20.96 4.57 5.60
CA HIS A 266 20.08 4.16 6.69
C HIS A 266 20.85 3.38 7.75
N GLU A 267 20.42 3.51 9.01
CA GLU A 267 21.01 2.83 10.17
C GLU A 267 20.15 1.65 10.66
N ASP A 268 18.97 1.49 10.08
CA ASP A 268 18.02 0.41 10.35
C ASP A 268 17.24 0.04 9.06
N THR A 269 16.23 -0.83 9.18
CA THR A 269 15.42 -1.33 8.06
C THR A 269 14.86 -0.20 7.19
N VAL A 270 14.94 -0.38 5.87
CA VAL A 270 14.30 0.51 4.91
C VAL A 270 12.88 0.02 4.63
N GLU A 271 11.89 0.80 5.08
CA GLU A 271 10.47 0.44 5.05
C GLU A 271 9.78 0.84 3.73
N ASP A 272 10.22 1.95 3.12
CA ASP A 272 9.65 2.40 1.85
C ASP A 272 10.63 3.19 0.98
N VAL A 273 10.40 3.15 -0.33
CA VAL A 273 11.19 3.84 -1.35
C VAL A 273 10.29 4.39 -2.44
N GLN A 274 10.64 5.55 -3.01
CA GLN A 274 9.89 6.15 -4.10
C GLN A 274 10.81 6.91 -5.06
N PHE A 275 10.60 6.70 -6.37
CA PHE A 275 11.29 7.48 -7.39
C PHE A 275 10.78 8.93 -7.43
N CYS A 276 11.67 9.85 -7.78
CA CYS A 276 11.27 11.18 -8.20
C CYS A 276 10.41 11.07 -9.49
N PRO A 277 9.21 11.67 -9.54
CA PRO A 277 8.32 11.54 -10.69
C PRO A 277 8.90 12.04 -12.02
N SER A 278 9.84 12.99 -11.96
CA SER A 278 10.46 13.62 -13.14
C SER A 278 11.85 13.06 -13.48
N SER A 279 12.42 12.16 -12.67
CA SER A 279 13.82 11.73 -12.81
C SER A 279 14.01 10.27 -12.42
N ALA A 280 14.60 9.48 -13.33
CA ALA A 280 14.96 8.08 -13.07
C ALA A 280 16.21 7.92 -12.17
N GLN A 281 16.92 9.02 -11.88
CA GLN A 281 18.17 8.99 -11.11
C GLN A 281 17.98 9.51 -9.68
N GLU A 282 16.89 10.24 -9.41
CA GLU A 282 16.57 10.74 -8.08
C GLU A 282 15.49 9.89 -7.45
N PHE A 283 15.64 9.59 -6.16
CA PHE A 283 14.67 8.82 -5.38
C PHE A 283 14.82 9.12 -3.90
N CYS A 284 13.83 8.70 -3.12
CA CYS A 284 13.84 8.83 -1.67
C CYS A 284 13.58 7.48 -1.00
N SER A 285 13.96 7.40 0.27
CA SER A 285 13.69 6.26 1.14
C SER A 285 13.42 6.70 2.58
N VAL A 286 12.71 5.85 3.30
CA VAL A 286 12.40 6.02 4.72
C VAL A 286 12.54 4.69 5.46
N GLY A 287 12.77 4.73 6.77
CA GLY A 287 12.99 3.52 7.56
C GLY A 287 12.82 3.68 9.06
N ASP A 288 13.12 2.61 9.78
CA ASP A 288 13.02 2.50 11.25
C ASP A 288 14.01 3.42 11.99
N ASP A 289 15.06 3.87 11.30
CA ASP A 289 15.98 4.88 11.81
C ASP A 289 15.39 6.30 11.87
N SER A 290 14.08 6.43 11.64
CA SER A 290 13.32 7.67 11.68
C SER A 290 13.82 8.73 10.68
N CYS A 291 14.53 8.32 9.62
CA CYS A 291 15.12 9.21 8.63
C CYS A 291 14.34 9.22 7.31
N LEU A 292 14.30 10.39 6.67
CA LEU A 292 13.97 10.54 5.25
C LEU A 292 15.27 10.83 4.51
N ILE A 293 15.62 10.01 3.52
CA ILE A 293 16.84 10.17 2.73
C ILE A 293 16.50 10.45 1.27
N LEU A 294 17.16 11.45 0.68
CA LEU A 294 17.15 11.72 -0.75
C LEU A 294 18.47 11.26 -1.38
N TRP A 295 18.34 10.60 -2.52
CA TRP A 295 19.44 9.98 -3.25
C TRP A 295 19.49 10.52 -4.68
N ASP A 296 20.71 10.51 -5.25
CA ASP A 296 20.93 10.71 -6.68
C ASP A 296 21.94 9.66 -7.16
N ALA A 297 21.48 8.73 -8.00
CA ALA A 297 22.31 7.65 -8.54
C ALA A 297 23.52 8.15 -9.36
N ARG A 298 23.54 9.43 -9.75
CA ARG A 298 24.67 10.04 -10.47
C ARG A 298 25.79 10.51 -9.55
N THR A 299 25.50 10.79 -8.29
CA THR A 299 26.47 11.34 -7.33
C THR A 299 27.19 10.26 -6.53
N GLY A 300 26.68 9.02 -6.56
CA GLY A 300 27.29 7.84 -5.94
C GLY A 300 26.28 7.07 -5.10
N SER A 301 26.79 6.26 -4.18
CA SER A 301 25.98 5.38 -3.30
C SER A 301 25.64 6.00 -1.93
N SER A 302 26.02 7.25 -1.68
CA SER A 302 25.81 7.93 -0.40
C SER A 302 24.64 8.90 -0.46
N PRO A 303 24.01 9.23 0.69
CA PRO A 303 22.92 10.21 0.76
C PRO A 303 23.31 11.55 0.17
N VAL A 304 22.43 12.15 -0.62
CA VAL A 304 22.56 13.56 -1.04
C VAL A 304 22.01 14.47 0.06
N VAL A 305 20.88 14.07 0.65
CA VAL A 305 20.29 14.73 1.82
C VAL A 305 19.78 13.64 2.77
N LYS A 306 20.13 13.72 4.05
CA LYS A 306 19.56 12.87 5.10
C LYS A 306 18.86 13.79 6.10
N VAL A 307 17.54 13.66 6.21
CA VAL A 307 16.72 14.34 7.21
C VAL A 307 16.65 13.41 8.41
N GLU A 308 17.50 13.67 9.40
CA GLU A 308 17.51 12.93 10.65
C GLU A 308 16.30 13.34 11.49
N LYS A 309 15.68 12.38 12.18
CA LYS A 309 14.46 12.62 13.00
C LYS A 309 13.36 13.31 12.18
N ALA A 310 13.16 12.83 10.95
CA ALA A 310 12.04 13.25 10.13
C ALA A 310 10.71 13.05 10.87
N HIS A 311 10.64 12.00 11.71
CA HIS A 311 9.61 11.77 12.73
C HIS A 311 10.23 11.45 14.11
N ASN A 312 9.37 11.27 15.12
CA ASN A 312 9.80 10.92 16.48
C ASN A 312 9.97 9.39 16.68
N THR A 313 9.53 8.60 15.71
CA THR A 313 9.57 7.14 15.66
C THR A 313 9.68 6.69 14.20
N ASP A 314 9.72 5.39 13.99
CA ASP A 314 9.85 4.66 12.72
C ASP A 314 8.95 5.26 11.61
N LEU A 315 9.50 5.38 10.40
CA LEU A 315 8.74 5.78 9.21
C LEU A 315 8.40 4.53 8.40
N HIS A 316 7.12 4.30 8.15
CA HIS A 316 6.66 3.11 7.42
C HIS A 316 6.38 3.37 5.94
N CYS A 317 6.17 4.62 5.54
CA CYS A 317 5.75 4.93 4.17
C CYS A 317 6.20 6.30 3.69
N VAL A 318 6.43 6.41 2.39
CA VAL A 318 6.80 7.64 1.70
C VAL A 318 6.09 7.74 0.36
N ASP A 319 5.66 8.94 -0.03
CA ASP A 319 5.22 9.19 -1.40
C ASP A 319 5.63 10.57 -1.91
N TRP A 320 6.01 10.62 -3.18
CA TRP A 320 6.54 11.81 -3.84
C TRP A 320 5.48 12.38 -4.78
N ASN A 321 5.12 13.64 -4.59
CA ASN A 321 4.01 14.26 -5.30
C ASN A 321 4.24 14.25 -6.83
N PRO A 322 3.38 13.58 -7.62
CA PRO A 322 3.54 13.45 -9.07
C PRO A 322 3.26 14.75 -9.84
N HIS A 323 2.62 15.74 -9.20
CA HIS A 323 2.26 17.02 -9.80
C HIS A 323 3.20 18.16 -9.39
N ASP A 324 3.80 18.10 -8.19
CA ASP A 324 4.82 19.03 -7.74
C ASP A 324 5.99 18.29 -7.09
N VAL A 325 7.08 18.15 -7.84
CA VAL A 325 8.29 17.41 -7.43
C VAL A 325 8.96 17.96 -6.17
N ASN A 326 8.51 19.10 -5.63
CA ASN A 326 9.07 19.63 -4.40
C ASN A 326 8.48 18.99 -3.14
N TYR A 327 7.29 18.39 -3.21
CA TYR A 327 6.61 17.87 -2.03
C TYR A 327 6.73 16.36 -1.86
N ILE A 328 7.05 15.95 -0.64
CA ILE A 328 7.20 14.55 -0.23
C ILE A 328 6.36 14.34 1.04
N LEU A 329 5.59 13.26 1.09
CA LEU A 329 4.85 12.82 2.27
C LEU A 329 5.55 11.67 2.96
N THR A 330 5.50 11.63 4.27
CA THR A 330 5.94 10.51 5.10
C THR A 330 4.88 10.16 6.14
N GLY A 331 4.71 8.88 6.43
CA GLY A 331 3.86 8.39 7.52
C GLY A 331 4.67 7.56 8.51
N SER A 332 4.30 7.63 9.79
CA SER A 332 5.11 7.09 10.88
C SER A 332 4.29 6.37 11.96
N ALA A 333 4.97 5.54 12.74
CA ALA A 333 4.49 4.99 14.01
C ALA A 333 4.11 6.07 15.04
N ASP A 334 4.49 7.34 14.85
CA ASP A 334 4.11 8.45 15.73
C ASP A 334 2.67 8.95 15.47
N ASN A 335 1.92 8.22 14.64
CA ASN A 335 0.53 8.47 14.24
C ASN A 335 0.35 9.72 13.35
N SER A 336 1.44 10.35 12.90
CA SER A 336 1.38 11.56 12.09
C SER A 336 1.77 11.29 10.63
N VAL A 337 1.24 12.14 9.74
CA VAL A 337 1.76 12.31 8.40
C VAL A 337 2.49 13.65 8.34
N ARG A 338 3.68 13.70 7.76
CA ARG A 338 4.44 14.94 7.56
C ARG A 338 4.65 15.19 6.08
N MET A 339 4.59 16.47 5.70
CA MET A 339 4.90 16.94 4.35
C MET A 339 6.17 17.77 4.38
N PHE A 340 7.13 17.41 3.55
CA PHE A 340 8.39 18.10 3.39
C PHE A 340 8.44 18.80 2.03
N ASP A 341 9.02 20.00 2.02
CA ASP A 341 9.44 20.65 0.79
C ASP A 341 10.94 20.41 0.62
N ARG A 342 11.31 19.65 -0.41
CA ARG A 342 12.71 19.26 -0.66
C ARG A 342 13.65 20.45 -0.83
N ARG A 343 13.13 21.62 -1.23
CA ARG A 343 13.92 22.86 -1.40
C ARG A 343 14.38 23.42 -0.06
N ASN A 344 13.68 23.08 1.02
CA ASN A 344 13.97 23.52 2.38
C ASN A 344 14.77 22.48 3.17
N LEU A 345 15.03 21.30 2.60
CA LEU A 345 15.83 20.28 3.25
C LEU A 345 17.31 20.63 3.10
N THR A 346 18.02 20.71 4.21
CA THR A 346 19.46 20.99 4.22
C THR A 346 20.25 19.73 4.56
N SER A 347 21.47 19.61 4.03
CA SER A 347 22.38 18.48 4.30
C SER A 347 22.80 18.35 5.78
N GLY A 348 22.43 19.31 6.64
CA GLY A 348 22.66 19.27 8.08
C GLY A 348 21.53 18.62 8.89
N GLY A 349 20.62 17.87 8.25
CA GLY A 349 19.55 17.15 8.92
C GLY A 349 18.38 18.00 9.40
N VAL A 350 18.45 19.33 9.28
CA VAL A 350 17.36 20.23 9.67
C VAL A 350 16.50 20.51 8.43
N GLY A 351 15.39 19.81 8.35
CA GLY A 351 14.26 20.15 7.50
C GLY A 351 13.00 20.00 8.33
N SER A 352 12.44 21.10 8.83
CA SER A 352 11.13 21.02 9.48
C SER A 352 10.08 20.66 8.44
N PRO A 353 9.11 19.78 8.77
CA PRO A 353 7.99 19.56 7.88
C PRO A 353 7.24 20.89 7.65
N VAL A 354 6.81 21.13 6.42
CA VAL A 354 5.97 22.29 6.08
C VAL A 354 4.60 22.13 6.70
N HIS A 355 4.08 20.88 6.72
CA HIS A 355 2.83 20.53 7.40
C HIS A 355 2.97 19.21 8.15
N THR A 356 2.30 19.15 9.30
CA THR A 356 2.06 17.92 10.06
C THR A 356 0.56 17.69 10.13
N PHE A 357 0.11 16.52 9.71
CA PHE A 357 -1.29 16.13 9.70
C PHE A 357 -1.55 15.12 10.80
N GLU A 358 -2.32 15.54 11.80
CA GLU A 358 -2.67 14.76 12.97
C GLU A 358 -4.14 14.35 12.88
N GLY A 359 -4.43 13.08 12.65
CA GLY A 359 -5.82 12.59 12.56
C GLY A 359 -5.99 11.08 12.71
N HIS A 360 -4.88 10.35 12.73
CA HIS A 360 -4.82 8.95 13.09
C HIS A 360 -4.54 8.77 14.58
N THR A 361 -4.96 7.63 15.11
CA THR A 361 -4.74 7.27 16.53
C THR A 361 -3.82 6.06 16.69
N ALA A 362 -3.24 5.57 15.59
CA ALA A 362 -2.26 4.48 15.54
C ALA A 362 -1.32 4.69 14.34
N ALA A 363 -0.33 3.80 14.18
CA ALA A 363 0.76 3.91 13.22
C ALA A 363 0.24 4.10 11.78
N VAL A 364 0.78 5.10 11.08
CA VAL A 364 0.43 5.35 9.67
C VAL A 364 1.24 4.42 8.78
N LEU A 365 0.54 3.53 8.08
CA LEU A 365 1.14 2.46 7.29
C LEU A 365 1.28 2.79 5.81
N CYS A 366 0.49 3.74 5.30
CA CYS A 366 0.53 4.12 3.89
C CYS A 366 0.10 5.58 3.70
N VAL A 367 0.78 6.27 2.81
CA VAL A 367 0.41 7.60 2.29
C VAL A 367 0.49 7.56 0.77
N GLN A 368 -0.46 8.18 0.08
CA GLN A 368 -0.43 8.31 -1.37
C GLN A 368 -1.02 9.63 -1.83
N TRP A 369 -0.28 10.35 -2.67
CA TRP A 369 -0.76 11.48 -3.42
C TRP A 369 -1.83 11.07 -4.43
N SER A 370 -2.78 11.96 -4.66
CA SER A 370 -3.75 11.78 -5.73
C SER A 370 -3.03 11.89 -7.07
N PRO A 371 -3.25 10.92 -8.00
CA PRO A 371 -2.74 11.02 -9.36
C PRO A 371 -3.52 12.04 -10.22
N HIS A 372 -4.57 12.65 -9.68
CA HIS A 372 -5.48 13.55 -10.40
C HIS A 372 -5.50 14.98 -9.86
N LYS A 373 -5.15 15.18 -8.59
CA LYS A 373 -5.19 16.50 -7.93
C LYS A 373 -3.95 16.72 -7.09
N ALA A 374 -3.21 17.77 -7.44
CA ALA A 374 -1.92 18.09 -6.82
C ALA A 374 -1.98 18.30 -5.30
N SER A 375 -3.10 18.82 -4.77
CA SER A 375 -3.24 19.17 -3.35
C SER A 375 -3.73 18.03 -2.46
N ILE A 376 -4.18 16.92 -3.06
CA ILE A 376 -4.91 15.88 -2.35
C ILE A 376 -4.05 14.65 -2.16
N PHE A 377 -4.13 14.07 -0.98
CA PHE A 377 -3.55 12.77 -0.67
C PHE A 377 -4.46 12.00 0.28
N GLY A 378 -4.21 10.71 0.41
CA GLY A 378 -4.81 9.89 1.44
C GLY A 378 -3.76 9.27 2.34
N SER A 379 -4.19 8.85 3.52
CA SER A 379 -3.38 8.10 4.47
C SER A 379 -4.21 7.00 5.13
N SER A 380 -3.58 5.87 5.45
CA SER A 380 -4.21 4.78 6.19
C SER A 380 -3.31 4.33 7.34
N ALA A 381 -3.93 3.95 8.46
CA ALA A 381 -3.21 3.57 9.67
C ALA A 381 -3.76 2.28 10.30
N GLU A 382 -3.07 1.75 11.31
CA GLU A 382 -3.52 0.59 12.09
C GLU A 382 -4.83 0.81 12.85
N ASP A 383 -5.30 2.05 12.94
CA ASP A 383 -6.52 2.43 13.65
C ASP A 383 -7.83 2.06 12.93
N GLY A 384 -7.75 1.39 11.77
CA GLY A 384 -8.93 1.02 10.98
C GLY A 384 -9.43 2.14 10.06
N ILE A 385 -8.69 3.25 9.95
CA ILE A 385 -9.13 4.46 9.26
C ILE A 385 -8.30 4.76 8.01
N LEU A 386 -8.99 5.18 6.96
CA LEU A 386 -8.40 5.94 5.85
C LEU A 386 -8.87 7.40 5.89
N ASN A 387 -7.93 8.32 5.83
CA ASN A 387 -8.18 9.76 5.80
C ASN A 387 -7.85 10.32 4.41
N LEU A 388 -8.67 11.24 3.90
CA LEU A 388 -8.37 12.05 2.72
C LEU A 388 -8.17 13.51 3.11
N TRP A 389 -7.06 14.05 2.63
CA TRP A 389 -6.54 15.36 2.99
C TRP A 389 -6.43 16.24 1.76
N ASP A 390 -6.64 17.53 1.95
CA ASP A 390 -6.39 18.57 0.96
C ASP A 390 -5.52 19.63 1.63
N TYR A 391 -4.22 19.65 1.28
CA TYR A 391 -3.29 20.53 1.98
C TYR A 391 -3.52 22.01 1.63
N ASP A 392 -4.18 22.34 0.51
CA ASP A 392 -4.54 23.72 0.17
C ASP A 392 -5.60 24.32 1.12
N LYS A 393 -6.26 23.47 1.91
CA LYS A 393 -7.18 23.87 2.97
C LYS A 393 -6.47 24.07 4.32
N VAL A 394 -5.19 23.72 4.43
CA VAL A 394 -4.41 23.95 5.66
C VAL A 394 -4.20 25.45 5.84
N GLY A 395 -4.61 25.99 6.99
CA GLY A 395 -4.50 27.42 7.31
C GLY A 395 -5.60 28.33 6.75
N LYS A 396 -6.54 27.80 5.96
CA LYS A 396 -7.77 28.50 5.61
C LYS A 396 -8.83 28.13 6.65
N GLU A 397 -9.10 29.02 7.60
CA GLU A 397 -10.20 28.81 8.56
C GLU A 397 -11.53 28.74 7.78
N ASP A 398 -12.16 27.57 7.75
CA ASP A 398 -13.56 27.48 7.35
C ASP A 398 -14.40 28.22 8.39
N GLN A 399 -14.91 29.40 8.01
CA GLN A 399 -15.85 30.23 8.76
C GLN A 399 -17.20 29.53 9.09
N ALA A 400 -17.34 28.22 8.85
CA ALA A 400 -18.64 27.56 8.71
C ALA A 400 -18.97 26.44 9.71
N VAL A 401 -18.09 26.01 10.63
CA VAL A 401 -18.45 24.94 11.57
C VAL A 401 -18.21 25.35 13.03
N LYS A 402 -19.24 25.96 13.63
CA LYS A 402 -19.39 26.05 15.09
C LYS A 402 -19.96 24.72 15.60
N GLY A 403 -19.08 23.79 15.98
CA GLY A 403 -19.42 22.53 16.66
C GLY A 403 -18.20 21.93 17.36
N ASP A 404 -18.40 21.31 18.53
CA ASP A 404 -17.38 20.99 19.56
C ASP A 404 -16.33 19.90 19.23
N LYS A 405 -16.01 19.64 17.96
CA LYS A 405 -14.80 18.88 17.58
C LYS A 405 -14.20 19.48 16.32
N LYS A 406 -13.13 20.28 16.49
CA LYS A 406 -12.36 20.82 15.36
C LYS A 406 -11.72 19.63 14.63
N ALA A 407 -12.18 19.34 13.42
CA ALA A 407 -11.55 18.32 12.59
C ALA A 407 -10.08 18.71 12.33
N PRO A 408 -9.17 17.74 12.19
CA PRO A 408 -7.79 17.99 11.75
C PRO A 408 -7.75 18.91 10.53
N THR A 409 -6.79 19.83 10.51
CA THR A 409 -6.73 20.81 9.42
C THR A 409 -6.38 20.10 8.11
N GLY A 410 -7.10 20.43 7.03
CA GLY A 410 -6.94 19.76 5.72
C GLY A 410 -7.68 18.43 5.57
N LEU A 411 -8.16 17.80 6.65
CA LEU A 411 -8.97 16.58 6.56
C LEU A 411 -10.35 16.93 6.01
N PHE A 412 -10.73 16.34 4.88
CA PHE A 412 -12.06 16.58 4.29
C PHE A 412 -12.91 15.32 4.14
N PHE A 413 -12.33 14.13 4.25
CA PHE A 413 -13.08 12.87 4.29
C PHE A 413 -12.37 11.82 5.15
N LYS A 414 -13.15 11.05 5.89
CA LYS A 414 -12.68 9.97 6.77
C LYS A 414 -13.51 8.72 6.50
N HIS A 415 -12.85 7.62 6.17
CA HIS A 415 -13.44 6.33 5.90
C HIS A 415 -13.13 5.36 7.05
N ALA A 416 -14.15 4.72 7.62
CA ALA A 416 -14.05 3.90 8.83
C ALA A 416 -14.69 2.50 8.70
N GLY A 417 -14.61 1.87 7.52
CA GLY A 417 -15.19 0.56 7.23
C GLY A 417 -14.21 -0.62 7.17
N HIS A 418 -12.92 -0.40 7.44
CA HIS A 418 -11.91 -1.44 7.25
C HIS A 418 -11.64 -2.21 8.54
N ARG A 419 -11.87 -3.53 8.52
CA ARG A 419 -11.58 -4.44 9.64
C ARG A 419 -10.10 -4.91 9.67
N TYR A 420 -9.42 -4.89 8.52
CA TYR A 420 -8.01 -5.28 8.36
C TYR A 420 -7.36 -4.40 7.28
N LEU A 421 -6.35 -3.59 7.63
CA LEU A 421 -5.97 -2.40 6.85
C LEU A 421 -4.68 -2.46 6.04
N HIS A 422 -3.98 -3.60 5.97
CA HIS A 422 -2.93 -3.76 4.94
C HIS A 422 -3.47 -3.60 3.51
N LEU A 423 -4.80 -3.57 3.32
CA LEU A 423 -5.50 -3.68 2.03
C LEU A 423 -6.18 -2.42 1.49
N ALA A 424 -6.09 -1.25 2.14
CA ALA A 424 -6.66 -0.04 1.55
C ALA A 424 -5.70 0.56 0.51
N ASN A 425 -5.92 0.24 -0.77
CA ASN A 425 -5.28 0.99 -1.85
C ASN A 425 -5.89 2.40 -1.90
N ILE A 426 -5.19 3.37 -1.33
CA ILE A 426 -5.61 4.77 -1.25
C ILE A 426 -5.96 5.33 -2.65
N ASN A 427 -5.27 4.89 -3.71
CA ASN A 427 -5.62 5.28 -5.09
C ASN A 427 -7.03 4.85 -5.53
N SER A 428 -7.62 3.81 -4.93
CA SER A 428 -9.02 3.46 -5.21
C SER A 428 -9.98 4.57 -4.78
N MET A 429 -9.81 5.16 -3.60
CA MET A 429 -10.67 6.27 -3.17
C MET A 429 -10.31 7.58 -3.87
N LEU A 430 -9.02 7.87 -4.07
CA LEU A 430 -8.58 9.09 -4.76
C LEU A 430 -8.92 9.12 -6.25
N GLY A 431 -9.03 7.95 -6.91
CA GLY A 431 -9.37 7.81 -8.32
C GLY A 431 -10.87 7.85 -8.63
N PHE A 432 -11.73 7.58 -7.65
CA PHE A 432 -13.18 7.49 -7.84
C PHE A 432 -14.01 8.56 -7.11
N SER A 433 -13.39 9.37 -6.24
CA SER A 433 -14.08 10.49 -5.59
C SER A 433 -14.08 11.77 -6.42
N TYR A 434 -14.59 11.76 -7.66
CA TYR A 434 -15.06 12.98 -8.38
C TYR A 434 -16.13 12.70 -9.44
#